data_AF-A0A517QUT0-F1
#
_entry.id   AF-A0A517QUT0-F1
#
_cell.length_a   1.000
_cell.length_b   1.000
_cell.length_c   1.000
_cell.angle_alpha   90.00
_cell.angle_beta   90.00
_cell.angle_gamma   90.00
#
_symmetry.space_group_name_H-M   'P 1'
#
loop_
_entity.id
_entity.type
_entity.pdbx_description
1 polymer ?
#
loop_
_entity_poly.entity_id
_entity_poly.type
_entity_poly.pdbx_seq_one_letter_code
_entity_poly.pdbx_strand_id
1 'polypeptide(L)'
;MKNTLSKRWRYPDQVNVFCMLSALLLSFSGCSVEEEEDHHLEHIIPAHKPANYGDGVDQLSQRGKHFFANELGSEEVAELQDIVNWLPELAADSDLKRPQWEQVQAIAKQLKSQMDAASDSGGEKQWNQHVASLTDLVPASNDIHNAFSIKQNPSELPAEESNND
;
A
#
# COMPACT_ATOMS: atom_id res chain seq x y z
N MET A 1 -71.99 -0.09 51.24
CA MET A 1 -70.66 -0.58 51.65
C MET A 1 -69.72 -0.28 50.48
N LYS A 2 -69.01 0.86 50.50
CA LYS A 2 -67.63 1.03 50.97
C LYS A 2 -66.63 0.05 50.31
N ASN A 3 -65.85 0.59 49.36
CA ASN A 3 -64.38 0.47 49.22
C ASN A 3 -63.84 -0.93 48.80
N THR A 4 -62.84 -1.15 47.94
CA THR A 4 -61.74 -0.35 47.37
C THR A 4 -60.86 -1.28 46.50
N LEU A 5 -60.03 -0.68 45.62
CA LEU A 5 -58.68 -1.13 45.19
C LEU A 5 -58.61 -2.41 44.30
N SER A 6 -57.82 -2.49 43.24
CA SER A 6 -56.61 -1.75 42.90
C SER A 6 -56.28 -1.93 41.40
N LYS A 7 -55.75 -0.86 40.81
CA LYS A 7 -55.08 -0.84 39.51
C LYS A 7 -53.84 -1.72 39.57
N ARG A 8 -53.63 -2.58 38.57
CA ARG A 8 -52.35 -3.25 38.33
C ARG A 8 -52.06 -3.28 36.84
N TRP A 9 -51.92 -2.10 36.25
CA TRP A 9 -51.29 -1.95 34.94
C TRP A 9 -49.78 -2.11 35.14
N ARG A 10 -49.26 -3.17 34.52
CA ARG A 10 -47.87 -3.58 34.51
C ARG A 10 -47.15 -2.68 33.51
N TYR A 11 -46.33 -1.76 33.98
CA TYR A 11 -45.45 -0.96 33.12
C TYR A 11 -44.28 -1.86 32.65
N PRO A 12 -44.06 -2.04 31.34
CA PRO A 12 -42.90 -2.77 30.83
C PRO A 12 -41.66 -1.85 30.73
N ASP A 13 -40.61 -2.22 31.47
CA ASP A 13 -39.19 -2.24 31.08
C ASP A 13 -38.62 -1.11 30.19
N GLN A 14 -38.77 0.14 30.61
CA GLN A 14 -38.15 1.31 29.96
C GLN A 14 -37.31 2.15 30.95
N VAL A 15 -36.62 1.51 31.89
CA VAL A 15 -35.77 2.22 32.88
C VAL A 15 -34.33 1.69 32.96
N ASN A 16 -33.96 0.67 32.19
CA ASN A 16 -32.64 0.01 32.30
C ASN A 16 -31.59 0.43 31.25
N VAL A 17 -31.83 1.47 30.46
CA VAL A 17 -30.88 1.92 29.42
C VAL A 17 -30.05 3.13 29.86
N PHE A 18 -30.45 3.84 30.92
CA PHE A 18 -29.80 5.09 31.31
C PHE A 18 -28.70 4.97 32.38
N CYS A 19 -28.52 3.81 33.01
CA CYS A 19 -27.56 3.63 34.11
C CYS A 19 -26.20 3.00 33.70
N MET A 20 -26.02 2.59 32.45
CA MET A 20 -24.75 2.00 31.97
C MET A 20 -23.83 3.02 31.27
N LEU A 21 -24.23 4.28 31.12
CA LEU A 21 -23.48 5.30 30.36
C LEU A 21 -22.58 6.20 31.24
N SER A 22 -22.61 6.08 32.56
CA SER A 22 -21.99 7.03 33.50
C SER A 22 -20.78 6.48 34.26
N ALA A 23 -20.34 5.24 34.01
CA ALA A 23 -19.19 4.61 34.69
C ALA A 23 -17.89 4.58 33.87
N LEU A 24 -17.86 5.15 32.65
CA LEU A 24 -16.70 5.11 31.74
C LEU A 24 -16.02 6.48 31.55
N LEU A 25 -15.97 7.32 32.60
CA LEU A 25 -15.40 8.67 32.55
C LEU A 25 -14.35 8.95 33.64
N LEU A 26 -13.67 7.93 34.16
CA LEU A 26 -12.70 8.08 35.27
C LEU A 26 -11.36 7.36 35.03
N SER A 27 -10.75 7.50 33.84
CA SER A 27 -9.37 7.02 33.61
C SER A 27 -8.55 7.88 32.65
N PHE A 28 -8.68 9.21 32.72
CA PHE A 28 -7.66 10.13 32.18
C PHE A 28 -6.75 10.59 33.32
N SER A 29 -5.83 9.72 33.75
CA SER A 29 -4.60 10.14 34.41
C SER A 29 -3.54 10.37 33.34
N GLY A 30 -3.59 11.54 32.70
CA GLY A 30 -2.50 12.05 31.89
C GLY A 30 -1.38 12.51 32.82
N CYS A 31 -0.32 11.70 32.92
CA CYS A 31 0.92 12.11 33.57
C CYS A 31 1.75 12.90 32.56
N SER A 32 2.06 14.15 32.88
CA SER A 32 3.09 14.96 32.23
C SER A 32 4.45 14.25 32.28
N VAL A 33 5.17 14.25 31.17
CA VAL A 33 6.47 14.94 31.10
C VAL A 33 6.73 15.34 29.66
N GLU A 34 7.05 16.62 29.48
CA GLU A 34 7.65 17.15 28.26
C GLU A 34 9.08 16.62 28.19
N GLU A 35 9.43 15.98 27.09
CA GLU A 35 10.81 15.84 26.65
C GLU A 35 10.80 16.19 25.16
N GLU A 36 11.07 17.46 24.87
CA GLU A 36 11.55 17.91 23.56
C GLU A 36 12.93 17.28 23.35
N GLU A 37 12.97 16.02 22.95
CA GLU A 37 14.13 15.48 22.27
C GLU A 37 13.89 15.64 20.77
N ASP A 38 14.61 16.60 20.20
CA ASP A 38 14.79 16.83 18.75
C ASP A 38 15.52 15.60 18.15
N HIS A 39 14.86 14.45 18.18
CA HIS A 39 15.27 13.26 17.45
C HIS A 39 15.05 13.58 15.98
N HIS A 40 16.13 13.98 15.30
CA HIS A 40 16.23 13.81 13.87
C HIS A 40 15.93 12.34 13.56
N LEU A 41 14.67 12.04 13.25
CA LEU A 41 14.21 10.75 12.75
C LEU A 41 14.86 10.58 11.38
N GLU A 42 16.11 10.14 11.36
CA GLU A 42 16.76 9.66 10.15
C GLU A 42 15.91 8.50 9.65
N HIS A 43 15.07 8.76 8.65
CA HIS A 43 14.25 7.75 8.00
C HIS A 43 15.20 6.79 7.26
N ILE A 44 15.64 5.74 7.94
CA ILE A 44 16.47 4.68 7.34
C ILE A 44 15.62 3.98 6.29
N ILE A 45 15.98 4.17 5.02
CA ILE A 45 15.39 3.41 3.91
C ILE A 45 16.02 2.01 3.92
N PRO A 46 15.23 0.93 4.04
CA PRO A 46 15.77 -0.42 4.01
C PRO A 46 16.46 -0.74 2.68
N ALA A 47 17.50 -1.58 2.72
CA ALA A 47 18.28 -1.94 1.54
C ALA A 47 17.45 -2.67 0.46
N HIS A 48 16.36 -3.34 0.86
CA HIS A 48 15.46 -4.07 -0.05
C HIS A 48 14.37 -3.20 -0.67
N LYS A 49 14.25 -1.92 -0.31
CA LYS A 49 13.28 -1.02 -0.95
C LYS A 49 13.66 -0.80 -2.43
N PRO A 50 12.76 -1.08 -3.39
CA PRO A 50 13.03 -0.81 -4.80
C PRO A 50 13.24 0.69 -5.06
N ALA A 51 14.11 1.03 -6.02
CA ALA A 51 14.42 2.43 -6.32
C ALA A 51 13.29 3.15 -7.08
N ASN A 52 12.49 2.41 -7.86
CA ASN A 52 11.36 2.92 -8.62
C ASN A 52 10.27 1.85 -8.82
N TYR A 53 9.17 2.24 -9.45
CA TYR A 53 8.04 1.34 -9.73
C TYR A 53 8.45 0.11 -10.55
N GLY A 54 9.23 0.30 -11.63
CA GLY A 54 9.68 -0.80 -12.49
C GLY A 54 10.49 -1.84 -11.73
N ASP A 55 11.47 -1.39 -10.94
CA ASP A 55 12.29 -2.27 -10.10
C ASP A 55 11.43 -3.04 -9.08
N GLY A 56 10.38 -2.40 -8.55
CA GLY A 56 9.43 -3.06 -7.65
C GLY A 56 8.67 -4.19 -8.35
N VAL A 57 8.18 -3.94 -9.57
CA VAL A 57 7.49 -4.96 -10.37
C VAL A 57 8.42 -6.13 -10.74
N ASP A 58 9.67 -5.83 -11.08
CA ASP A 58 10.67 -6.85 -11.39
C ASP A 58 10.98 -7.73 -10.18
N GLN A 59 11.15 -7.13 -8.99
CA GLN A 59 11.37 -7.88 -7.76
C GLN A 59 10.16 -8.77 -7.40
N LEU A 60 8.92 -8.31 -7.62
CA LEU A 60 7.72 -9.13 -7.40
C LEU A 60 7.66 -10.33 -8.35
N SER A 61 8.04 -10.14 -9.60
CA SER A 61 8.11 -11.22 -10.60
C SER A 61 9.14 -12.28 -10.21
N GLN A 62 10.32 -11.85 -9.75
CA GLN A 62 11.41 -12.75 -9.38
C GLN A 62 11.12 -13.48 -8.07
N ARG A 63 10.87 -12.72 -6.99
CA ARG A 63 10.65 -13.27 -5.65
C ARG A 63 9.34 -14.05 -5.56
N GLY A 64 8.32 -13.67 -6.31
CA GLY A 64 7.04 -14.39 -6.37
C GLY A 64 7.19 -15.85 -6.82
N LYS A 65 8.07 -16.15 -7.79
CA LYS A 65 8.34 -17.53 -8.22
C LYS A 65 8.90 -18.38 -7.09
N HIS A 66 9.88 -17.85 -6.36
CA HIS A 66 10.49 -18.51 -5.21
C HIS A 66 9.50 -18.64 -4.04
N PHE A 67 8.62 -17.65 -3.85
CA PHE A 67 7.56 -17.70 -2.85
C PHE A 67 6.63 -18.90 -3.06
N PHE A 68 6.09 -19.07 -4.27
CA PHE A 68 5.20 -20.20 -4.58
C PHE A 68 5.93 -21.54 -4.67
N ALA A 69 7.23 -21.54 -4.97
CA ALA A 69 8.08 -22.72 -4.86
C ALA A 69 8.42 -23.11 -3.40
N ASN A 70 8.03 -22.30 -2.41
CA ASN A 70 8.43 -22.42 -1.00
C ASN A 70 9.95 -22.43 -0.80
N GLU A 71 10.67 -21.65 -1.62
CA GLU A 71 12.12 -21.51 -1.58
C GLU A 71 12.59 -20.28 -0.80
N LEU A 72 11.68 -19.39 -0.40
CA LEU A 72 11.99 -18.22 0.43
C LEU A 72 11.97 -18.57 1.92
N GLY A 73 12.95 -18.06 2.66
CA GLY A 73 12.93 -18.00 4.11
C GLY A 73 12.00 -16.90 4.63
N SER A 74 11.78 -16.88 5.95
CA SER A 74 10.82 -15.96 6.58
C SER A 74 11.17 -14.48 6.39
N GLU A 75 12.46 -14.15 6.35
CA GLU A 75 12.94 -12.79 6.11
C GLU A 75 12.65 -12.35 4.67
N GLU A 76 12.94 -13.20 3.69
CA GLU A 76 12.67 -12.89 2.27
C GLU A 76 11.17 -12.80 1.98
N VAL A 77 10.33 -13.55 2.70
CA VAL A 77 8.86 -13.40 2.66
C VAL A 77 8.42 -12.05 3.23
N ALA A 78 9.02 -11.60 4.33
CA ALA A 78 8.74 -10.28 4.91
C ALA A 78 9.18 -9.15 3.96
N GLU A 79 10.37 -9.26 3.35
CA GLU A 79 10.84 -8.31 2.34
C GLU A 79 9.91 -8.27 1.11
N LEU A 80 9.45 -9.42 0.64
CA LEU A 80 8.47 -9.49 -0.44
C LEU A 80 7.17 -8.77 -0.06
N GLN A 81 6.72 -8.94 1.18
CA GLN A 81 5.52 -8.27 1.69
C GLN A 81 5.72 -6.76 1.75
N ASP A 82 6.90 -6.29 2.16
CA ASP A 82 7.24 -4.86 2.17
C ASP A 82 7.21 -4.27 0.77
N ILE A 83 7.78 -4.97 -0.23
CA ILE A 83 7.72 -4.55 -1.63
C ILE A 83 6.27 -4.39 -2.11
N VAL A 84 5.39 -5.33 -1.78
CA VAL A 84 3.95 -5.21 -2.07
C VAL A 84 3.34 -3.98 -1.39
N ASN A 85 3.74 -3.66 -0.16
CA ASN A 85 3.23 -2.51 0.57
C ASN A 85 3.76 -1.17 0.02
N TRP A 86 4.97 -1.15 -0.56
CA TRP A 86 5.56 0.05 -1.17
C TRP A 86 5.07 0.31 -2.60
N LEU A 87 4.47 -0.66 -3.29
CA LEU A 87 3.99 -0.48 -4.67
C LEU A 87 3.14 0.79 -4.89
N PRO A 88 2.13 1.11 -4.05
CA PRO A 88 1.34 2.34 -4.20
C PRO A 88 2.16 3.63 -4.07
N GLU A 89 3.18 3.62 -3.21
CA GLU A 89 4.11 4.73 -3.01
C GLU A 89 5.01 4.89 -4.23
N LEU A 90 5.66 3.80 -4.68
CA LEU A 90 6.49 3.78 -5.87
C LEU A 90 5.72 4.22 -7.13
N ALA A 91 4.45 3.84 -7.22
CA ALA A 91 3.57 4.28 -8.30
C ALA A 91 3.18 5.76 -8.17
N ALA A 92 3.03 6.29 -6.95
CA ALA A 92 2.75 7.71 -6.72
C ALA A 92 3.95 8.60 -7.10
N ASP A 93 5.17 8.08 -6.92
CA ASP A 93 6.42 8.75 -7.29
C ASP A 93 6.76 8.59 -8.79
N SER A 94 5.90 7.94 -9.57
CA SER A 94 6.09 7.70 -11.00
C SER A 94 5.18 8.57 -11.88
N ASP A 95 5.31 8.45 -13.20
CA ASP A 95 4.52 9.24 -14.16
C ASP A 95 3.10 8.71 -14.42
N LEU A 96 2.71 7.62 -13.73
CA LEU A 96 1.42 6.96 -13.86
C LEU A 96 0.27 7.94 -13.64
N LYS A 97 -0.72 7.88 -14.54
CA LYS A 97 -1.94 8.67 -14.38
C LYS A 97 -2.82 8.06 -13.31
N ARG A 98 -3.68 8.90 -12.72
CA ARG A 98 -4.58 8.49 -11.64
C ARG A 98 -5.30 7.15 -11.87
N PRO A 99 -5.87 6.85 -13.06
CA PRO A 99 -6.51 5.55 -13.28
C PRO A 99 -5.54 4.37 -13.18
N GLN A 100 -4.30 4.53 -13.66
CA GLN A 100 -3.26 3.52 -13.58
C GLN A 100 -2.75 3.36 -12.14
N TRP A 101 -2.58 4.46 -11.42
CA TRP A 101 -2.23 4.43 -10.00
C TRP A 101 -3.31 3.74 -9.14
N GLU A 102 -4.59 4.02 -9.40
CA GLU A 102 -5.72 3.33 -8.74
C GLU A 102 -5.71 1.83 -9.05
N GLN A 103 -5.34 1.44 -10.28
CA GLN A 103 -5.13 0.05 -10.64
C GLN A 103 -3.97 -0.59 -9.85
N VAL A 104 -2.84 0.10 -9.66
CA VAL A 104 -1.74 -0.39 -8.82
C VAL A 104 -2.21 -0.64 -7.40
N GLN A 105 -2.96 0.30 -6.80
CA GLN A 105 -3.49 0.13 -5.44
C GLN A 105 -4.39 -1.09 -5.31
N ALA A 106 -5.30 -1.28 -6.27
CA ALA A 106 -6.19 -2.42 -6.28
C ALA A 106 -5.41 -3.73 -6.36
N ILE A 107 -4.41 -3.81 -7.26
CA ILE A 107 -3.57 -5.00 -7.43
C ILE A 107 -2.72 -5.27 -6.19
N ALA A 108 -2.07 -4.26 -5.60
CA ALA A 108 -1.27 -4.43 -4.39
C ALA A 108 -2.08 -5.05 -3.24
N LYS A 109 -3.35 -4.64 -3.08
CA LYS A 109 -4.27 -5.25 -2.12
C LYS A 109 -4.57 -6.73 -2.42
N GLN A 110 -4.74 -7.09 -3.70
CA GLN A 110 -4.94 -8.49 -4.09
C GLN A 110 -3.69 -9.33 -3.83
N LEU A 111 -2.51 -8.83 -4.19
CA LEU A 111 -1.23 -9.49 -3.93
C LEU A 111 -1.03 -9.74 -2.43
N LYS A 112 -1.29 -8.73 -1.58
CA LYS A 112 -1.24 -8.89 -0.12
C LYS A 112 -2.18 -10.01 0.36
N SER A 113 -3.43 -10.01 -0.12
CA SER A 113 -4.40 -11.05 0.24
C SER A 113 -3.97 -12.45 -0.22
N GLN A 114 -3.24 -12.58 -1.33
CA GLN A 114 -2.72 -13.86 -1.81
C GLN A 114 -1.57 -14.35 -0.95
N MET A 115 -0.68 -13.46 -0.50
CA MET A 115 0.38 -13.80 0.44
C MET A 115 -0.20 -14.30 1.78
N ASP A 116 -1.25 -13.64 2.28
CA ASP A 116 -1.90 -14.02 3.54
C ASP A 116 -2.65 -15.36 3.43
N ALA A 117 -3.13 -15.71 2.23
CA ALA A 117 -3.89 -16.93 1.95
C ALA A 117 -3.03 -18.14 1.56
N ALA A 118 -1.69 -18.04 1.66
CA ALA A 118 -0.73 -19.00 1.12
C ALA A 118 -1.06 -20.46 1.43
N SER A 119 -1.64 -21.18 0.46
CA SER A 119 -1.83 -22.64 0.53
C SER A 119 -2.00 -23.34 -0.82
N ASP A 120 -2.40 -22.67 -1.91
CA ASP A 120 -2.85 -23.40 -3.11
C ASP A 120 -2.23 -22.92 -4.43
N SER A 121 -2.02 -23.87 -5.37
CA SER A 121 -1.52 -23.66 -6.74
C SER A 121 -2.34 -22.67 -7.58
N GLY A 122 -3.59 -22.37 -7.20
CA GLY A 122 -4.39 -21.32 -7.81
C GLY A 122 -3.85 -19.91 -7.53
N GLY A 123 -3.16 -19.72 -6.41
CA GLY A 123 -2.57 -18.44 -6.01
C GLY A 123 -1.45 -17.99 -6.94
N GLU A 124 -0.57 -18.92 -7.37
CA GLU A 124 0.55 -18.60 -8.26
C GLU A 124 0.06 -18.06 -9.62
N LYS A 125 -0.96 -18.68 -10.20
CA LYS A 125 -1.52 -18.23 -11.47
C LYS A 125 -2.10 -16.81 -11.36
N GLN A 126 -2.83 -16.52 -10.28
CA GLN A 126 -3.40 -15.20 -10.05
C GLN A 126 -2.30 -14.15 -9.79
N TRP A 127 -1.28 -14.51 -9.02
CA TRP A 127 -0.10 -13.68 -8.81
C TRP A 127 0.55 -13.29 -10.13
N ASN A 128 0.83 -14.28 -10.99
CA ASN A 128 1.44 -14.03 -12.29
C ASN A 128 0.58 -13.13 -13.18
N GLN A 129 -0.75 -13.25 -13.12
CA GLN A 129 -1.68 -12.36 -13.83
C GLN A 129 -1.63 -10.92 -13.31
N HIS A 130 -1.54 -10.75 -12.00
CA HIS A 130 -1.40 -9.43 -11.37
C HIS A 130 -0.06 -8.78 -11.68
N VAL A 131 1.04 -9.54 -11.60
CA VAL A 131 2.38 -9.06 -11.96
C VAL A 131 2.44 -8.69 -13.45
N ALA A 132 1.81 -9.46 -14.33
CA ALA A 132 1.70 -9.09 -15.75
C ALA A 132 0.94 -7.77 -15.93
N SER A 133 -0.19 -7.60 -15.24
CA SER A 133 -0.96 -6.34 -15.26
C SER A 133 -0.17 -5.14 -14.73
N LEU A 134 0.72 -5.34 -13.76
CA LEU A 134 1.64 -4.29 -13.28
C LEU A 134 2.75 -4.01 -14.30
N THR A 135 3.28 -5.05 -14.94
CA THR A 135 4.32 -4.94 -15.97
C THR A 135 3.85 -4.10 -17.16
N ASP A 136 2.59 -4.26 -17.56
CA ASP A 136 1.98 -3.46 -18.64
C ASP A 136 1.95 -1.94 -18.34
N LEU A 137 2.07 -1.55 -17.06
CA LEU A 137 2.09 -0.14 -16.64
C LEU A 137 3.51 0.45 -16.61
N VAL A 138 4.56 -0.37 -16.61
CA VAL A 138 5.96 0.07 -16.49
C VAL A 138 6.40 1.06 -17.59
N PRO A 139 6.00 0.91 -18.88
CA PRO A 139 6.36 1.92 -19.88
C PRO A 139 5.81 3.31 -19.51
N ALA A 140 4.55 3.37 -19.07
CA ALA A 140 3.89 4.62 -18.69
C ALA A 140 4.43 5.23 -17.39
N SER A 141 5.08 4.43 -16.53
CA SER A 141 5.67 4.95 -15.29
C SER A 141 6.96 5.75 -15.53
N ASN A 142 7.56 5.65 -16.73
CA ASN A 142 8.87 6.22 -17.07
C ASN A 142 8.81 7.34 -18.13
N ASP A 143 7.61 7.78 -18.52
CA ASP A 143 7.39 8.61 -19.72
C ASP A 143 8.03 10.02 -19.65
N ILE A 144 8.20 10.63 -18.48
CA ILE A 144 8.73 12.00 -18.36
C ILE A 144 10.27 12.01 -18.29
N HIS A 145 10.91 11.02 -17.67
CA HIS A 145 12.38 10.95 -17.61
C HIS A 145 13.04 10.76 -19.00
N ASN A 146 12.38 10.02 -19.90
CA ASN A 146 12.86 9.87 -21.29
C ASN A 146 12.64 11.13 -22.13
N ALA A 147 11.51 11.83 -21.96
CA ALA A 147 11.23 13.07 -22.69
C ALA A 147 12.20 14.22 -22.34
N PHE A 148 12.71 14.26 -21.10
CA PHE A 148 13.70 15.25 -20.68
C PHE A 148 15.12 14.93 -21.19
N SER A 149 15.48 13.64 -21.27
CA SER A 149 16.79 13.21 -21.77
C SER A 149 16.99 13.52 -23.26
N ILE A 150 15.92 13.48 -24.08
CA ILE A 150 15.98 13.83 -25.51
C ILE A 150 16.19 15.34 -25.73
N LYS A 151 15.70 16.21 -24.83
CA LYS A 151 15.88 17.66 -24.98
C LYS A 151 17.27 18.18 -24.59
N GLN A 152 18.10 17.36 -23.93
CA GLN A 152 19.43 17.79 -23.47
C GLN A 152 20.60 17.37 -24.39
N ASN A 153 20.34 16.79 -25.56
CA ASN A 153 21.38 16.58 -26.58
C ASN A 153 21.11 17.39 -27.87
N PRO A 154 21.49 18.68 -27.95
CA PRO A 154 21.41 19.47 -29.17
C PRO A 154 22.59 19.24 -30.15
N SER A 155 23.34 18.13 -30.05
CA SER A 155 24.63 18.00 -30.76
C SER A 155 24.57 17.34 -32.14
N GLU A 156 23.42 16.90 -32.65
CA GLU A 156 23.30 16.46 -34.06
C GLU A 156 22.74 17.59 -34.94
N LEU A 157 23.60 18.57 -35.19
CA LEU A 157 23.50 19.36 -36.43
C LEU A 157 23.98 18.46 -37.58
N PRO A 158 23.23 18.34 -38.69
CA PRO A 158 23.73 17.66 -39.87
C PRO A 158 24.95 18.42 -40.38
N ALA A 159 26.06 17.71 -40.51
CA ALA A 159 27.24 18.23 -41.19
C ALA A 159 26.85 18.60 -42.62
N GLU A 160 26.80 19.90 -42.89
CA GLU A 160 26.77 20.45 -44.24
C GLU A 160 28.04 19.97 -44.95
N GLU A 161 27.86 19.00 -45.84
CA GLU A 161 28.88 18.49 -46.74
C GLU A 161 29.20 19.59 -47.77
N SER A 162 30.22 20.39 -47.43
CA SER A 162 30.87 21.35 -48.30
C SER A 162 31.50 20.63 -49.49
N ASN A 163 30.76 20.50 -50.59
CA ASN A 163 31.30 20.20 -51.91
C ASN A 163 32.27 21.31 -52.33
N ASN A 164 33.53 20.96 -52.50
CA ASN A 164 34.57 21.82 -53.05
C ASN A 164 34.77 21.48 -54.53
N ASP A 165 34.55 22.46 -55.41
CA ASP A 165 35.05 22.51 -56.79
C ASP A 165 36.60 22.57 -56.85
#